data_AF-A0A2W2AZ32-F1
#
_entry.id   AF-A0A2W2AZ32-F1
#
_cell.length_a   1.000
_cell.length_b   1.000
_cell.length_c   1.000
_cell.angle_alpha   90.00
_cell.angle_beta   90.00
_cell.angle_gamma   90.00
#
_symmetry.space_group_name_H-M   'P 1'
#
loop_
_entity.id
_entity.type
_entity.pdbx_description
1 polymer ?
#
loop_
_entity_poly.entity_id
_entity_poly.type
_entity_poly.pdbx_seq_one_letter_code
_entity_poly.pdbx_strand_id
1 'polypeptide(L)' 'MDLTEARDLFSPEPGWLNTASYGLPPAPAWEAMQAALDEWRHGRVSW' A
#
# COMPACT_ATOMS: atom_id res chain seq x y z
N MET A 1 2.48 18.40 3.35
CA MET A 1 3.09 17.15 2.84
C MET A 1 4.09 17.57 1.80
N ASP A 2 5.36 17.27 2.03
CA ASP A 2 6.40 17.42 1.02
C ASP A 2 6.25 16.30 -0.04
N LEU A 3 6.53 16.61 -1.30
CA LEU A 3 6.55 15.62 -2.38
C LEU A 3 7.67 14.59 -2.17
N THR A 4 8.77 14.98 -1.54
CA THR A 4 9.84 14.05 -1.18
C THR A 4 9.33 13.02 -0.18
N GLU A 5 8.71 13.49 0.91
CA GLU A 5 8.09 12.64 1.93
C GLU A 5 7.02 11.72 1.33
N ALA A 6 6.20 12.23 0.41
CA ALA A 6 5.17 11.43 -0.25
C ALA A 6 5.78 10.32 -1.13
N ARG A 7 6.87 10.61 -1.84
CA ARG A 7 7.53 9.64 -2.72
C ARG A 7 8.12 8.47 -1.94
N ASP A 8 8.64 8.72 -0.73
CA ASP A 8 9.25 7.69 0.12
C ASP A 8 8.23 6.66 0.63
N LEU A 9 6.93 6.95 0.51
CA LEU A 9 5.86 6.01 0.85
C LEU A 9 5.65 4.94 -0.23
N PHE A 10 6.25 5.06 -1.43
CA PHE A 10 6.03 4.15 -2.54
C PHE A 10 7.30 3.38 -2.90
N SER A 11 7.13 2.12 -3.33
CA SER A 11 8.23 1.25 -3.78
C SER A 11 7.95 0.71 -5.19
N PRO A 12 8.09 1.54 -6.25
CA PRO A 12 7.90 1.10 -7.64
C PRO A 12 9.05 0.22 -8.10
N GLU A 13 8.74 -0.79 -8.92
CA GLU A 13 9.76 -1.45 -9.74
C GLU A 13 10.35 -0.46 -10.77
N PRO A 14 11.65 -0.60 -11.13
CA PRO A 14 12.27 0.24 -12.15
C PRO A 14 11.47 0.24 -13.46
N GLY A 15 11.18 1.43 -13.98
CA GLY A 15 10.42 1.59 -15.23
C GLY A 15 8.89 1.60 -15.08
N TRP A 16 8.35 1.65 -13.86
CA TRP A 16 6.91 1.83 -13.64
C TRP A 16 6.41 3.20 -14.13
N LEU A 17 5.65 3.21 -15.23
CA LEU A 17 5.13 4.42 -15.89
C LEU A 17 3.60 4.39 -16.12
N ASN A 18 2.88 3.55 -15.38
CA ASN A 18 1.44 3.32 -15.58
C ASN A 18 0.54 3.86 -14.45
N THR A 19 1.01 4.86 -13.69
CA THR A 19 0.26 5.41 -12.53
C THR A 19 -1.08 6.05 -12.90
N ALA A 20 -1.25 6.50 -14.14
CA ALA A 20 -2.53 7.02 -14.63
C ALA A 20 -3.62 5.95 -14.71
N SER A 21 -3.26 4.68 -14.95
CA SER A 21 -4.21 3.56 -14.99
C SER A 21 -4.26 2.81 -13.67
N TYR A 22 -3.10 2.60 -13.03
CA TYR A 22 -2.97 1.83 -11.80
C TYR A 22 -2.02 2.54 -10.83
N GLY A 23 -2.57 3.02 -9.72
CA GLY A 23 -1.78 3.51 -8.60
C GLY A 23 -1.06 2.36 -7.88
N LEU A 24 0.17 2.63 -7.43
CA LEU A 24 0.82 1.76 -6.45
C LEU A 24 0.27 2.07 -5.06
N PRO A 25 0.09 1.09 -4.18
CA PRO A 25 -0.29 1.37 -2.80
C PRO A 25 0.88 2.03 -2.07
N PRO A 26 0.66 3.12 -1.31
CA PRO A 26 1.66 3.59 -0.36
C PRO A 26 1.82 2.56 0.77
N ALA A 27 3.00 2.51 1.39
CA ALA A 27 3.34 1.53 2.43
C ALA A 27 2.29 1.40 3.54
N PRO A 28 1.70 2.48 4.10
CA PRO A 28 0.67 2.35 5.13
C PRO A 28 -0.59 1.65 4.65
N ALA A 29 -1.00 1.87 3.39
CA ALA A 29 -2.19 1.22 2.83
C ALA A 29 -1.93 -0.27 2.56
N TRP A 30 -0.72 -0.61 2.10
CA TRP A 30 -0.29 -1.99 1.93
C TRP A 30 -0.29 -2.74 3.26
N GLU A 31 0.33 -2.18 4.30
CA GLU A 31 0.40 -2.79 5.63
C GLU A 31 -0.99 -3.01 6.23
N ALA A 32 -1.87 -2.01 6.14
CA ALA A 32 -3.24 -2.14 6.63
C ALA A 32 -4.02 -3.26 5.92
N MET A 33 -3.86 -3.38 4.59
CA MET A 33 -4.50 -4.46 3.83
C MET A 33 -3.95 -5.83 4.23
N GLN A 34 -2.63 -5.96 4.41
CA GLN A 34 -2.01 -7.21 4.84
C GLN A 34 -2.48 -7.60 6.26
N ALA A 35 -2.61 -6.64 7.17
CA ALA A 35 -3.15 -6.86 8.52
C ALA A 35 -4.61 -7.34 8.47
N ALA A 36 -5.46 -6.67 7.69
CA ALA A 36 -6.85 -7.08 7.52
C ALA A 36 -6.99 -8.50 6.95
N LEU A 37 -6.16 -8.85 5.96
CA LEU A 37 -6.10 -10.21 5.40
C LEU A 37 -5.61 -11.24 6.45
N ASP A 38 -4.65 -10.87 7.29
CA ASP A 38 -4.15 -11.74 8.37
C ASP A 38 -5.21 -12.00 9.44
N GLU A 39 -5.92 -10.96 9.87
CA GLU A 39 -7.00 -11.09 10.85
C GLU A 39 -8.15 -11.95 10.28
N TRP A 40 -8.49 -11.72 9.00
CA TRP A 40 -9.53 -12.48 8.32
C TRP A 40 -9.20 -13.97 8.21
N ARG A 41 -8.01 -14.33 7.73
CA ARG A 41 -7.63 -15.74 7.54
C ARG A 41 -7.55 -16.53 8.85
N HIS A 42 -7.39 -15.84 9.98
CA HIS A 42 -7.37 -16.46 11.31
C HIS A 42 -8.72 -16.37 12.05
N GLY A 43 -9.76 -15.79 11.45
CA GLY A 43 -11.06 -15.60 12.09
C GLY A 43 -11.02 -14.67 13.29
N ARG A 44 -10.06 -13.74 13.37
CA ARG A 44 -9.89 -12.77 14.47
C ARG A 44 -10.63 -11.44 14.23
N VAL A 45 -11.36 -11.39 13.13
CA VAL A 45 -12.12 -10.25 12.62
C VAL A 45 -12.97 -9.60 13.74
N SER A 46 -12.72 -8.34 14.08
CA SER A 46 -13.49 -7.59 15.09
C SER A 46 -13.84 -6.17 14.64
N TRP A 47 -14.24 -6.04 13.39
CA TRP A 47 -14.69 -4.79 12.77
C TRP A 47 -16.15 -4.88 12.32
#